data_AF-A0A7V3XMA6-F1
#
_entry.id   AF-A0A7V3XMA6-F1
#
_cell.length_a   1.000
_cell.length_b   1.000
_cell.length_c   1.000
_cell.angle_alpha   90.00
_cell.angle_beta   90.00
_cell.angle_gamma   90.00
#
_symmetry.space_group_name_H-M   'P 1'
#
loop_
_entity.id
_entity.type
_entity.pdbx_description
1 polymer ?
#
loop_
_entity_poly.entity_id
_entity_poly.type
_entity_poly.pdbx_seq_one_letter_code
_entity_poly.pdbx_strand_id
1 'polypeptide(L)'
;MPPRLADLVRKARRLAAERDRNIEALAADWARALRGQNVSAADLEELWAGLLEEAVRRGGRAADGAGGTQAWRREAQEVIARVRERVEAALREQ
;
A
#
# COMPACT_ATOMS: atom_id res chain seq x y z
N MET A 1 4.71 13.43 30.89
CA MET A 1 5.73 12.34 30.90
C MET A 1 5.86 11.78 29.49
N PRO A 2 7.07 11.49 29.00
CA PRO A 2 7.23 10.86 27.69
C PRO A 2 6.60 9.46 27.68
N PRO A 3 6.02 9.02 26.54
CA PRO A 3 5.46 7.68 26.43
C PRO A 3 6.55 6.63 26.71
N ARG A 4 6.20 5.57 27.44
CA ARG A 4 7.14 4.49 27.72
C ARG A 4 7.45 3.75 26.43
N LEU A 5 8.71 3.32 26.25
CA LEU A 5 9.15 2.54 25.08
C LEU A 5 8.22 1.34 24.79
N ALA A 6 7.77 0.63 25.83
CA ALA A 6 6.85 -0.49 25.69
C ALA A 6 5.51 -0.11 25.03
N ASP A 7 4.98 1.08 25.32
CA ASP A 7 3.72 1.54 24.73
C ASP A 7 3.91 1.92 23.26
N LEU A 8 5.07 2.49 22.91
CA LEU A 8 5.44 2.75 21.51
C LEU A 8 5.59 1.45 20.72
N VAL A 9 6.25 0.44 21.29
CA VAL A 9 6.37 -0.89 20.65
C VAL A 9 5.00 -1.53 20.45
N ARG A 10 4.11 -1.47 21.45
CA ARG A 10 2.74 -2.00 21.32
C ARG A 10 1.96 -1.27 20.23
N LYS A 11 2.08 0.06 20.18
CA LYS A 11 1.45 0.89 19.15
C LYS A 11 1.96 0.54 17.75
N ALA A 12 3.29 0.42 17.58
CA ALA A 12 3.90 0.07 16.29
C ALA A 12 3.40 -1.30 15.79
N ARG A 13 3.35 -2.32 16.66
CA ARG A 13 2.81 -3.64 16.32
C ARG A 13 1.34 -3.59 15.91
N ARG A 14 0.51 -2.82 16.64
CA ARG A 14 -0.91 -2.64 16.29
C ARG A 14 -1.06 -1.99 14.92
N LEU A 15 -0.31 -0.92 14.65
CA LEU A 15 -0.35 -0.22 13.37
C LEU A 15 0.13 -1.11 12.21
N ALA A 16 1.15 -1.95 12.43
CA ALA A 16 1.60 -2.92 11.43
C ALA A 16 0.49 -3.93 11.09
N ALA A 17 -0.16 -4.51 12.11
CA ALA A 17 -1.28 -5.44 11.89
C ALA A 17 -2.48 -4.76 11.20
N GLU A 18 -2.75 -3.49 11.52
CA GLU A 18 -3.80 -2.71 10.88
C GLU A 18 -3.48 -2.43 9.40
N ARG A 19 -2.25 -2.05 9.08
CA ARG A 19 -1.76 -1.91 7.70
C ARG A 19 -1.95 -3.20 6.92
N ASP A 20 -1.55 -4.33 7.49
CA ASP A 20 -1.62 -5.61 6.80
C ASP A 20 -3.07 -6.00 6.52
N ARG A 21 -4.00 -5.79 7.47
CA ARG A 21 -5.45 -5.98 7.24
C ARG A 21 -6.00 -5.06 6.15
N ASN A 22 -5.58 -3.80 6.12
CA ASN A 22 -6.01 -2.86 5.09
C ASN A 22 -5.52 -3.29 3.70
N ILE A 23 -4.30 -3.84 3.60
CA ILE A 23 -3.76 -4.40 2.35
C ILE A 23 -4.62 -5.58 1.89
N GLU A 24 -4.94 -6.53 2.77
CA GLU A 24 -5.77 -7.69 2.41
C GLU A 24 -7.16 -7.27 1.92
N ALA A 25 -7.82 -6.37 2.65
CA ALA A 25 -9.15 -5.88 2.28
C ALA A 25 -9.13 -5.16 0.92
N LEU A 26 -8.15 -4.27 0.72
CA LEU A 26 -8.00 -3.54 -0.53
C LEU A 26 -7.71 -4.48 -1.70
N ALA A 27 -6.85 -5.48 -1.51
CA ALA A 27 -6.56 -6.47 -2.54
C ALA A 27 -7.80 -7.29 -2.93
N ALA A 28 -8.61 -7.69 -1.96
CA ALA A 28 -9.87 -8.41 -2.23
C ALA A 28 -10.86 -7.57 -3.04
N ASP A 29 -10.97 -6.27 -2.73
CA ASP A 29 -11.84 -5.35 -3.45
C ASP A 29 -11.35 -5.09 -4.89
N TRP A 30 -10.05 -4.89 -5.08
CA TRP A 30 -9.45 -4.77 -6.42
C TRP A 30 -9.64 -6.03 -7.25
N ALA A 31 -9.36 -7.20 -6.69
CA ALA A 31 -9.53 -8.47 -7.40
C ALA A 31 -10.99 -8.68 -7.82
N ARG A 32 -11.95 -8.31 -6.96
CA ARG A 32 -13.38 -8.34 -7.31
C ARG A 32 -13.72 -7.37 -8.43
N ALA A 33 -13.20 -6.15 -8.37
CA ALA A 33 -13.48 -5.12 -9.36
C ALA A 33 -12.89 -5.47 -10.73
N LEU A 34 -11.63 -5.91 -10.78
CA LEU A 34 -10.91 -6.20 -12.04
C LEU A 34 -11.37 -7.49 -12.72
N ARG A 35 -12.05 -8.37 -11.99
CA ARG A 35 -12.54 -9.65 -12.52
C ARG A 35 -13.45 -9.43 -13.73
N GLY A 36 -13.16 -10.13 -14.81
CA GLY A 36 -13.95 -10.07 -16.05
C GLY A 36 -13.74 -8.81 -16.90
N GLN A 37 -12.88 -7.89 -16.50
CA GLN A 37 -12.59 -6.67 -17.27
C GLN A 37 -11.54 -6.85 -18.39
N ASN A 38 -11.01 -8.06 -18.56
CA ASN A 38 -10.00 -8.41 -19.58
C ASN A 38 -8.79 -7.46 -19.61
N VAL A 39 -8.38 -7.02 -18.42
CA VAL A 39 -7.28 -6.06 -18.21
C VAL A 39 -5.96 -6.74 -18.55
N SER A 40 -5.15 -6.10 -19.40
CA SER A 40 -3.84 -6.64 -19.76
C SER A 40 -2.82 -6.43 -18.63
N ALA A 41 -1.70 -7.17 -18.68
CA ALA A 41 -0.60 -6.96 -17.74
C ALA A 41 -0.03 -5.53 -17.83
N ALA A 42 0.01 -4.94 -19.03
CA ALA A 42 0.49 -3.57 -19.22
C ALA A 42 -0.45 -2.54 -18.58
N ASP A 43 -1.78 -2.73 -18.71
CA ASP A 43 -2.77 -1.85 -18.07
C ASP A 43 -2.64 -1.89 -16.54
N LEU A 44 -2.38 -3.08 -15.97
CA LEU A 44 -2.13 -3.22 -14.53
C LEU A 44 -0.83 -2.52 -14.12
N GLU A 45 0.25 -2.64 -14.90
CA GLU A 45 1.50 -1.94 -14.60
C GLU A 45 1.32 -0.41 -14.60
N GLU A 46 0.62 0.13 -15.59
CA GLU A 46 0.30 1.55 -15.66
C GLU A 46 -0.57 2.00 -14.48
N LEU A 47 -1.60 1.21 -14.12
CA LEU A 47 -2.45 1.44 -12.96
C LEU A 47 -1.62 1.54 -11.66
N TRP A 48 -0.73 0.56 -11.42
CA TRP A 48 0.08 0.54 -10.21
C TRP A 48 1.09 1.68 -10.17
N ALA A 49 1.67 2.04 -11.33
CA ALA A 49 2.57 3.19 -11.44
C ALA A 49 1.84 4.51 -11.11
N GLY A 50 0.64 4.72 -11.66
CA GLY A 50 -0.16 5.91 -11.40
C GLY A 50 -0.58 6.03 -9.92
N LEU A 51 -0.97 4.92 -9.29
CA LEU A 51 -1.27 4.90 -7.85
C LEU A 51 -0.06 5.24 -6.99
N LEU A 52 1.13 4.76 -7.37
CA LEU A 52 2.38 5.08 -6.67
C LEU A 52 2.73 6.56 -6.79
N GLU A 53 2.66 7.11 -7.99
CA GLU A 53 2.93 8.53 -8.22
C GLU A 53 1.97 9.41 -7.43
N GLU A 54 0.69 9.06 -7.42
CA GLU A 54 -0.30 9.82 -6.67
C GLU A 54 -0.10 9.70 -5.16
N ALA A 55 0.19 8.49 -4.66
CA ALA A 55 0.54 8.29 -3.26
C ALA A 55 1.75 9.14 -2.88
N VAL A 56 2.80 9.14 -3.70
CA VAL A 56 4.02 9.93 -3.48
C VAL A 56 3.74 11.42 -3.46
N ARG A 57 2.95 11.91 -4.42
CA ARG A 57 2.55 13.32 -4.51
C ARG A 57 1.76 13.77 -3.29
N ARG A 58 0.79 12.98 -2.83
CA ARG A 58 -0.04 13.31 -1.66
C ARG A 58 0.76 13.26 -0.37
N GLY A 59 1.52 12.20 -0.15
CA GLY A 59 2.31 12.06 1.06
C GLY A 59 3.48 13.03 1.13
N GLY A 60 4.10 13.39 0.00
CA GLY A 60 5.10 14.45 -0.07
C GLY A 60 4.56 15.83 0.36
N ARG A 61 3.27 16.11 0.14
CA ARG A 61 2.61 17.33 0.65
C ARG A 61 2.25 17.26 2.14
N ALA A 62 2.00 16.06 2.66
CA ALA A 62 1.63 15.85 4.06
C ALA A 62 2.86 15.69 4.98
N ALA A 63 4.00 15.30 4.41
CA ALA A 63 5.24 15.06 5.13
C ALA A 63 6.09 16.33 5.23
N ASP A 64 5.67 17.30 6.05
CA ASP A 64 6.51 18.42 6.51
C ASP A 64 7.63 17.99 7.49
N GLY A 65 8.06 16.71 7.45
CA GLY A 65 8.93 16.08 8.44
C GLY A 65 10.20 15.41 7.86
N ALA A 66 11.14 15.10 8.75
CA ALA A 66 12.54 14.73 8.50
C ALA A 66 12.83 13.50 7.60
N GLY A 67 11.81 12.83 7.05
CA GLY A 67 11.97 11.69 6.13
C GLY A 67 11.96 12.07 4.65
N GLY A 68 11.39 13.23 4.29
CA GLY A 68 11.29 13.71 2.92
C GLY A 68 10.49 12.81 1.97
N THR A 69 10.26 13.28 0.75
CA THR A 69 9.53 12.56 -0.32
C THR A 69 10.10 11.17 -0.61
N GLN A 70 11.41 10.96 -0.38
CA GLN A 70 12.07 9.69 -0.68
C GLN A 70 11.74 8.57 0.32
N ALA A 71 11.64 8.88 1.63
CA ALA A 71 11.18 7.89 2.61
C ALA A 71 9.74 7.49 2.32
N TRP A 72 8.89 8.48 2.02
CA TRP A 72 7.51 8.23 1.65
C TRP A 72 7.37 7.39 0.36
N ARG A 73 8.21 7.64 -0.64
CA ARG A 73 8.25 6.82 -1.86
C ARG A 73 8.56 5.35 -1.57
N ARG A 74 9.49 5.06 -0.67
CA ARG A 74 9.80 3.68 -0.28
C ARG A 74 8.61 3.00 0.39
N GLU A 75 7.97 3.68 1.34
CA GLU A 75 6.80 3.15 2.04
C GLU A 75 5.62 2.90 1.06
N ALA A 76 5.36 3.85 0.16
CA ALA A 76 4.31 3.70 -0.85
C ALA A 76 4.61 2.54 -1.82
N GLN A 77 5.88 2.37 -2.23
CA GLN A 77 6.31 1.25 -3.05
C GLN A 77 6.07 -0.10 -2.34
N GLU A 78 6.43 -0.22 -1.07
CA GLU A 78 6.23 -1.45 -0.30
C GLU A 78 4.75 -1.83 -0.20
N VAL A 79 3.89 -0.86 0.15
CA VAL A 79 2.45 -1.10 0.29
C VAL A 79 1.82 -1.48 -1.04
N ILE A 80 2.12 -0.75 -2.12
CA ILE A 80 1.55 -1.02 -3.44
C ILE A 80 2.05 -2.36 -3.98
N ALA A 81 3.32 -2.71 -3.79
CA ALA A 81 3.86 -4.01 -4.20
C ALA A 81 3.10 -5.17 -3.54
N ARG A 82 2.79 -5.07 -2.24
CA ARG A 82 2.03 -6.10 -1.51
C ARG A 82 0.57 -6.22 -1.96
N VAL A 83 -0.06 -5.09 -2.28
CA VAL A 83 -1.42 -5.08 -2.86
C VAL A 83 -1.40 -5.72 -4.24
N ARG A 84 -0.47 -5.31 -5.11
CA ARG A 84 -0.28 -5.84 -6.47
C ARG A 84 -0.10 -7.36 -6.44
N GLU A 85 0.82 -7.86 -5.62
CA GLU A 85 1.10 -9.29 -5.49
C GLU A 85 -0.16 -10.09 -5.18
N ARG A 86 -0.97 -9.62 -4.22
CA ARG A 86 -2.22 -10.28 -3.80
C ARG A 86 -3.30 -10.24 -4.86
N VAL A 87 -3.47 -9.09 -5.52
CA VAL A 87 -4.44 -8.92 -6.60
C VAL A 87 -4.09 -9.85 -7.76
N GLU A 88 -2.84 -9.84 -8.21
CA GLU A 88 -2.37 -10.67 -9.33
C GLU A 88 -2.38 -12.18 -8.99
N ALA A 89 -2.14 -12.55 -7.72
CA ALA A 89 -2.35 -13.93 -7.28
C ALA A 89 -3.84 -14.33 -7.38
N ALA A 90 -4.74 -13.52 -6.83
CA ALA A 90 -6.18 -13.78 -6.84
C ALA A 90 -6.80 -13.81 -8.25
N LEU A 91 -6.19 -13.10 -9.21
CA LEU A 91 -6.59 -13.14 -10.62
C LEU A 91 -6.05 -14.38 -11.37
N ARG A 92 -4.94 -14.98 -10.93
CA ARG A 92 -4.33 -16.17 -11.55
C ARG A 92 -4.90 -17.50 -11.06
N GLU A 93 -5.46 -17.53 -9.85
CA GLU A 93 -6.04 -18.75 -9.25
C GLU A 93 -7.41 -19.15 -9.86
N GLN A 94 -7.76 -18.61 -11.03
CA GLN A 94 -9.04 -18.81 -11.73
C GLN A 94 -8.80 -19.13 -13.21
#